data_AF-A0AAU7ZR72-F1
#
_entry.id   AF-A0AAU7ZR72-F1
#
_cell.length_a   1.000
_cell.length_b   1.000
_cell.length_c   1.000
_cell.angle_alpha   90.00
_cell.angle_beta   90.00
_cell.angle_gamma   90.00
#
_symmetry.space_group_name_H-M   'P 1'
#
loop_
_entity.id
_entity.type
_entity.pdbx_description
1 polymer ?
#
loop_
_entity_poly.entity_id
_entity_poly.type
_entity_poly.pdbx_seq_one_letter_code
_entity_poly.pdbx_strand_id
1 'polypeptide(L)'
;MQYPLCRHIKTTGLQCQAPALTEQQWCYFHSRLHQSHQKYRYTGAARGYLLPGQHIELSTLEDRESVQVALSTVINALATGNLDIRRATALLYGLQLASQNATSLNTKPYAPKVVRDVESSTEGLDLAQPGATVEINEQYDEKADVALDDDKEEEANEDD
;
A
#
# COMPACT_ATOMS: atom_id res chain seq x y z
N MET A 1 1.00 28.43 2.59
CA MET A 1 1.20 27.81 1.27
C MET A 1 0.22 26.66 1.15
N GLN A 2 -0.69 26.69 0.19
CA GLN A 2 -1.69 25.63 -0.02
C GLN A 2 -1.17 24.69 -1.11
N TYR A 3 -1.39 23.40 -0.96
CA TYR A 3 -0.96 22.40 -1.92
C TYR A 3 -2.10 21.44 -2.27
N PRO A 4 -2.17 20.95 -3.53
CA PRO A 4 -3.18 19.96 -3.90
C PRO A 4 -2.91 18.62 -3.20
N LEU A 5 -4.01 17.97 -2.82
CA LEU A 5 -4.02 16.64 -2.23
C LEU A 5 -4.19 15.57 -3.30
N CYS A 6 -3.66 14.38 -3.01
CA CYS A 6 -3.87 13.19 -3.79
C CYS A 6 -5.37 12.88 -3.96
N ARG A 7 -5.80 12.62 -5.19
CA ARG A 7 -7.19 12.30 -5.55
C ARG A 7 -7.54 10.81 -5.45
N HIS A 8 -6.62 9.97 -4.96
CA HIS A 8 -6.89 8.54 -4.77
C HIS A 8 -7.91 8.32 -3.65
N ILE A 9 -8.88 7.44 -3.92
CA ILE A 9 -9.90 7.00 -2.97
C ILE A 9 -9.50 5.61 -2.51
N LYS A 10 -9.27 5.47 -1.20
CA LYS A 10 -8.95 4.20 -0.56
C LYS A 10 -10.15 3.26 -0.58
N THR A 11 -9.93 1.99 -0.30
CA THR A 11 -11.01 1.00 -0.18
C THR A 11 -12.01 1.32 0.92
N THR A 12 -11.59 2.05 1.96
CA THR A 12 -12.45 2.64 3.01
C THR A 12 -13.40 3.72 2.52
N GLY A 13 -13.24 4.22 1.29
CA GLY A 13 -13.96 5.39 0.76
C GLY A 13 -13.34 6.74 1.15
N LEU A 14 -12.30 6.73 1.98
CA LEU A 14 -11.57 7.93 2.38
C LEU A 14 -10.58 8.36 1.28
N GLN A 15 -10.40 9.67 1.14
CA GLN A 15 -9.31 10.22 0.31
C GLN A 15 -7.95 9.95 0.98
N CYS A 16 -6.89 9.75 0.17
CA CYS A 16 -5.53 9.52 0.67
C CYS A 16 -5.02 10.62 1.63
N GLN A 17 -5.39 11.89 1.37
CA GLN A 17 -4.95 13.09 2.11
C GLN A 17 -3.43 13.38 2.05
N ALA A 18 -2.63 12.59 1.34
CA ALA A 18 -1.23 12.93 1.10
C ALA A 18 -1.09 14.09 0.09
N PRO A 19 -0.04 14.93 0.19
CA PRO A 19 0.29 15.93 -0.83
C PRO A 19 0.46 15.26 -2.21
N ALA A 20 -0.23 15.76 -3.24
CA ALA A 20 -0.03 15.30 -4.62
C ALA A 20 1.36 15.72 -5.14
N LEU A 21 1.90 15.05 -6.16
CA LEU A 21 3.05 15.60 -6.90
C LEU A 21 2.63 16.90 -7.62
N THR A 22 3.59 17.77 -7.92
CA THR A 22 3.40 19.04 -8.62
C THR A 22 2.76 18.76 -9.98
N GLU A 23 1.65 19.45 -10.25
CA GLU A 23 0.84 19.28 -11.47
C GLU A 23 0.27 17.86 -11.72
N GLN A 24 0.31 16.97 -10.72
CA GLN A 24 -0.20 15.61 -10.82
C GLN A 24 -1.48 15.42 -9.99
N GLN A 25 -2.21 14.33 -10.29
CA GLN A 25 -3.44 13.97 -9.58
C GLN A 25 -3.20 13.16 -8.30
N TRP A 26 -2.03 12.53 -8.17
CA TRP A 26 -1.73 11.57 -7.12
C TRP A 26 -0.48 11.97 -6.32
N CYS A 27 -0.35 11.45 -5.09
CA CYS A 27 0.91 11.52 -4.35
C CYS A 27 1.95 10.57 -4.95
N TYR A 28 3.19 10.67 -4.49
CA TYR A 28 4.26 9.79 -4.96
C TYR A 28 3.90 8.30 -4.87
N PHE A 29 3.38 7.85 -3.72
CA PHE A 29 2.96 6.47 -3.50
C PHE A 29 1.90 6.01 -4.51
N HIS A 30 0.80 6.74 -4.65
CA HIS A 30 -0.29 6.34 -5.55
C HIS A 30 0.07 6.47 -7.03
N SER A 31 0.93 7.42 -7.40
CA SER A 31 1.49 7.50 -8.75
C SER A 31 2.24 6.21 -9.10
N ARG A 32 3.16 5.78 -8.22
CA ARG A 32 3.93 4.53 -8.39
C ARG A 32 3.05 3.29 -8.35
N LEU A 33 2.09 3.23 -7.42
CA LEU A 33 1.16 2.11 -7.29
C LEU A 33 0.32 1.93 -8.56
N HIS A 34 -0.22 3.01 -9.11
CA HIS A 34 -0.99 2.93 -10.35
C HIS A 34 -0.11 2.53 -11.55
N GLN A 35 1.09 3.07 -11.66
CA GLN A 35 2.04 2.73 -12.72
C GLN A 35 2.44 1.25 -12.67
N SER A 36 2.77 0.72 -11.49
CA SER A 36 3.16 -0.68 -11.33
C SER A 36 1.98 -1.63 -11.58
N HIS A 37 0.78 -1.27 -11.11
CA HIS A 37 -0.42 -2.08 -11.28
C HIS A 37 -0.99 -2.02 -12.71
N GLN A 38 -0.63 -1.02 -13.53
CA GLN A 38 -1.14 -0.90 -14.90
C GLN A 38 -0.88 -2.16 -15.74
N LYS A 39 0.23 -2.87 -15.51
CA LYS A 39 0.57 -4.11 -16.23
C LYS A 39 -0.33 -5.30 -15.88
N TYR A 40 -0.92 -5.28 -14.68
CA TYR A 40 -1.81 -6.33 -14.18
C TYR A 40 -3.28 -5.94 -14.34
N ARG A 41 -3.57 -4.66 -14.60
CA ARG A 41 -4.90 -4.17 -14.88
C ARG A 41 -5.37 -4.62 -16.24
N TYR A 42 -6.63 -5.00 -16.26
CA TYR A 42 -7.23 -5.54 -17.43
C TYR A 42 -7.79 -4.46 -18.34
N THR A 43 -7.37 -4.41 -19.60
CA THR A 43 -7.94 -3.47 -20.58
C THR A 43 -9.15 -4.08 -21.28
N GLY A 44 -10.14 -3.26 -21.64
CA GLY A 44 -11.34 -3.74 -22.34
C GLY A 44 -11.03 -4.51 -23.62
N ALA A 45 -9.91 -4.20 -24.29
CA ALA A 45 -9.45 -4.91 -25.49
C ALA A 45 -9.01 -6.36 -25.21
N ALA A 46 -8.51 -6.63 -24.01
CA ALA A 46 -8.16 -7.98 -23.69
C ALA A 46 -9.43 -8.84 -23.48
N ARG A 47 -10.62 -8.28 -23.10
CA ARG A 47 -11.78 -8.96 -22.38
C ARG A 47 -12.24 -10.26 -23.01
N GLY A 48 -12.08 -10.37 -24.33
CA GLY A 48 -12.40 -11.57 -25.09
C GLY A 48 -11.43 -12.75 -24.94
N TYR A 49 -10.23 -12.55 -24.38
CA TYR A 49 -9.17 -13.55 -24.31
C TYR A 49 -8.96 -14.13 -22.90
N LEU A 50 -9.75 -13.74 -21.89
CA LEU A 50 -9.61 -14.29 -20.53
C LEU A 50 -10.10 -15.72 -20.50
N LEU A 51 -9.23 -16.60 -20.03
CA LEU A 51 -9.61 -17.96 -19.67
C LEU A 51 -10.35 -17.92 -18.33
N PRO A 52 -11.59 -18.42 -18.25
CA PRO A 52 -12.32 -18.50 -16.99
C PRO A 52 -11.47 -19.19 -15.92
N GLY A 53 -11.39 -18.54 -14.76
CA GLY A 53 -10.65 -18.99 -13.59
C GLY A 53 -9.13 -18.85 -13.60
N GLN A 54 -8.52 -18.35 -14.68
CA GLN A 54 -7.09 -18.01 -14.68
C GLN A 54 -6.80 -16.58 -14.18
N HIS A 55 -7.83 -15.75 -14.10
CA HIS A 55 -7.65 -14.33 -13.82
C HIS A 55 -8.52 -13.92 -12.63
N ILE A 56 -7.86 -13.33 -11.64
CA ILE A 56 -8.51 -12.78 -10.46
C ILE A 56 -8.08 -11.32 -10.35
N GLU A 57 -9.06 -10.44 -10.30
CA GLU A 57 -8.81 -9.01 -10.12
C GLU A 57 -8.79 -8.73 -8.62
N LEU A 58 -7.62 -8.36 -8.10
CA LEU A 58 -7.44 -8.01 -6.71
C LEU A 58 -7.37 -6.48 -6.56
N SER A 59 -7.94 -5.97 -5.47
CA SER A 59 -7.75 -4.59 -5.04
C SER A 59 -6.27 -4.31 -4.75
N THR A 60 -5.90 -3.03 -4.78
CA THR A 60 -4.59 -2.58 -4.28
C THR A 60 -4.47 -2.87 -2.80
N LEU A 61 -3.44 -3.59 -2.37
CA LEU A 61 -3.23 -3.99 -0.97
C LEU A 61 -2.53 -2.87 -0.15
N GLU A 62 -3.18 -1.71 -0.06
CA GLU A 62 -2.60 -0.50 0.56
C GLU A 62 -2.98 -0.29 2.04
N ASP A 63 -4.03 -0.95 2.50
CA ASP A 63 -4.58 -0.90 3.87
C ASP A 63 -5.30 -2.20 4.25
N ARG A 64 -5.63 -2.37 5.54
CA ARG A 64 -6.25 -3.60 6.08
C ARG A 64 -7.58 -3.91 5.40
N GLU A 65 -8.36 -2.87 5.12
CA GLU A 65 -9.66 -2.96 4.46
C GLU A 65 -9.51 -3.42 3.02
N SER A 66 -8.48 -2.96 2.31
CA SER A 66 -8.19 -3.44 0.95
C SER A 66 -7.75 -4.90 0.90
N VAL A 67 -7.01 -5.34 1.92
CA VAL A 67 -6.62 -6.75 2.08
C VAL A 67 -7.86 -7.61 2.34
N GLN A 68 -8.79 -7.13 3.19
CA GLN A 68 -10.03 -7.84 3.48
C GLN A 68 -10.92 -7.98 2.22
N VAL A 69 -10.99 -6.94 1.39
CA VAL A 69 -11.69 -7.02 0.09
C VAL A 69 -11.02 -8.05 -0.82
N ALA A 70 -9.70 -8.04 -0.94
CA ALA A 70 -8.97 -9.02 -1.74
C ALA A 70 -9.15 -10.46 -1.24
N LEU A 71 -9.15 -10.65 0.08
CA LEU A 71 -9.41 -11.94 0.72
C LEU A 71 -10.80 -12.48 0.37
N SER A 72 -11.83 -11.62 0.47
CA SER A 72 -13.19 -11.96 0.05
C SER A 72 -13.25 -12.38 -1.42
N THR A 73 -12.55 -11.68 -2.32
CA THR A 73 -12.48 -12.05 -3.74
C THR A 73 -11.89 -13.44 -3.94
N VAL A 74 -10.78 -13.77 -3.25
CA VAL A 74 -10.14 -15.09 -3.35
C VAL A 74 -11.03 -16.20 -2.82
N ILE A 75 -11.68 -16.00 -1.66
CA ILE A 75 -12.57 -16.99 -1.05
C ILE A 75 -13.78 -17.27 -1.97
N ASN A 76 -14.41 -16.22 -2.50
CA ASN A 76 -15.55 -16.38 -3.40
C ASN A 76 -15.15 -17.05 -4.73
N ALA A 77 -13.98 -16.70 -5.28
CA ALA A 77 -13.47 -17.35 -6.48
C ALA A 77 -13.21 -18.85 -6.27
N LEU A 78 -12.64 -19.23 -5.12
CA LEU A 78 -12.45 -20.64 -4.75
C LEU A 78 -13.80 -21.36 -4.55
N ALA A 79 -14.74 -20.74 -3.81
CA ALA A 79 -16.04 -21.34 -3.53
C ALA A 79 -16.90 -21.56 -4.79
N THR A 80 -16.72 -20.73 -5.81
CA THR A 80 -17.43 -20.83 -7.10
C THR A 80 -16.71 -21.71 -8.14
N GLY A 81 -15.57 -22.31 -7.80
CA GLY A 81 -14.78 -23.12 -8.73
C GLY A 81 -14.05 -22.30 -9.81
N ASN A 82 -14.02 -20.97 -9.67
CA ASN A 82 -13.28 -20.06 -10.54
C ASN A 82 -11.81 -19.91 -10.12
N LEU A 83 -11.35 -20.64 -9.10
CA LEU A 83 -9.96 -20.63 -8.67
C LEU A 83 -9.58 -22.01 -8.17
N ASP A 84 -8.49 -22.56 -8.67
CA ASP A 84 -7.97 -23.84 -8.19
C ASP A 84 -7.34 -23.71 -6.80
N ILE A 85 -7.35 -24.82 -6.06
CA ILE A 85 -6.88 -24.86 -4.67
C ILE A 85 -5.42 -24.41 -4.56
N ARG A 86 -4.53 -24.81 -5.48
CA ARG A 86 -3.10 -24.48 -5.39
C ARG A 86 -2.87 -22.98 -5.52
N ARG A 87 -3.54 -22.34 -6.48
CA ARG A 87 -3.48 -20.88 -6.66
C ARG A 87 -4.15 -20.14 -5.50
N ALA A 88 -5.28 -20.64 -5.00
CA ALA A 88 -5.93 -20.09 -3.83
C ALA A 88 -4.99 -20.09 -2.61
N THR A 89 -4.33 -21.22 -2.31
CA THR A 89 -3.37 -21.30 -1.19
C THR A 89 -2.25 -20.27 -1.31
N ALA A 90 -1.66 -20.11 -2.50
CA ALA A 90 -0.59 -19.13 -2.72
C ALA A 90 -1.07 -17.69 -2.52
N LEU A 91 -2.27 -17.35 -3.03
CA LEU A 91 -2.85 -16.02 -2.88
C LEU A 91 -3.23 -15.72 -1.43
N LEU A 92 -3.86 -16.68 -0.74
CA LEU A 92 -4.22 -16.54 0.68
C LEU A 92 -2.99 -16.33 1.55
N TYR A 93 -1.89 -17.05 1.26
CA TYR A 93 -0.61 -16.83 1.94
C TYR A 93 -0.05 -15.42 1.69
N GLY A 94 -0.06 -14.96 0.43
CA GLY A 94 0.35 -13.59 0.10
C GLY A 94 -0.50 -12.52 0.79
N LEU A 95 -1.81 -12.74 0.89
CA LEU A 95 -2.74 -11.85 1.60
C LEU A 95 -2.54 -11.87 3.11
N GLN A 96 -2.18 -13.03 3.69
CA GLN A 96 -1.81 -13.12 5.09
C GLN A 96 -0.57 -12.28 5.38
N LEU A 97 0.46 -12.34 4.53
CA LEU A 97 1.65 -11.50 4.65
C LEU A 97 1.30 -10.01 4.50
N ALA A 98 0.45 -9.67 3.53
CA ALA A 98 -0.01 -8.29 3.34
C ALA A 98 -0.77 -7.77 4.57
N SER A 99 -1.62 -8.59 5.20
CA SER A 99 -2.35 -8.23 6.42
C SER A 99 -1.41 -7.96 7.59
N GLN A 100 -0.36 -8.77 7.75
CA GLN A 100 0.64 -8.57 8.79
C GLN A 100 1.39 -7.25 8.57
N ASN A 101 1.83 -7.00 7.33
CA ASN A 101 2.54 -5.78 6.96
C ASN A 101 1.67 -4.52 7.09
N ALA A 102 0.37 -4.61 6.76
CA ALA A 102 -0.55 -3.47 6.80
C ALA A 102 -0.68 -2.84 8.20
N THR A 103 -0.35 -3.56 9.27
CA THR A 103 -0.31 -3.04 10.64
C THR A 103 0.82 -2.04 10.85
N SER A 104 1.97 -2.27 10.23
CA SER A 104 3.20 -1.50 10.46
C SER A 104 3.46 -0.45 9.38
N LEU A 105 2.66 -0.43 8.31
CA LEU A 105 2.85 0.51 7.20
C LEU A 105 2.24 1.89 7.50
N ASN A 106 3.10 2.89 7.67
CA ASN A 106 2.67 4.29 7.66
C ASN A 106 2.62 4.84 6.21
N THR A 107 1.45 4.72 5.58
CA THR A 107 1.22 5.22 4.21
C THR A 107 0.85 6.70 4.13
N LYS A 108 0.75 7.41 5.26
CA LYS A 108 0.41 8.83 5.35
C LYS A 108 1.61 9.62 5.90
N PRO A 109 2.61 9.92 5.07
CA PRO A 109 3.77 10.67 5.55
C PRO A 109 3.37 12.08 5.99
N TYR A 110 4.00 12.57 7.06
CA TYR A 110 3.78 13.92 7.57
C TYR A 110 4.20 14.96 6.52
N ALA A 111 3.30 15.89 6.22
CA ALA A 111 3.35 16.80 5.07
C ALA A 111 4.69 17.52 4.77
N PRO A 112 5.47 18.04 5.74
CA PRO A 112 6.69 18.76 5.41
C PRO A 112 7.83 17.89 4.86
N LYS A 113 7.77 16.56 5.05
CA LYS A 113 8.79 15.62 4.55
C LYS A 113 8.40 14.92 3.25
N VAL A 114 7.30 15.31 2.62
CA VAL A 114 6.76 14.61 1.43
C VAL A 114 7.32 15.23 0.15
N VAL A 115 7.92 14.38 -0.69
CA VAL A 115 8.38 14.75 -2.03
C VAL A 115 7.20 15.20 -2.88
N ARG A 116 7.30 16.40 -3.45
CA ARG A 116 6.30 16.97 -4.36
C ARG A 116 6.74 16.97 -5.81
N ASP A 117 8.01 16.79 -6.10
CA ASP A 117 8.50 16.75 -7.47
C ASP A 117 9.70 15.83 -7.56
N VAL A 118 9.87 15.21 -8.72
CA VAL A 118 10.74 14.07 -8.93
C VAL A 118 11.59 14.32 -10.17
N GLU A 119 12.91 14.27 -9.99
CA GLU A 119 13.88 14.29 -11.07
C GLU A 119 14.28 12.87 -11.43
N SER A 120 14.63 12.62 -12.70
CA SER A 120 15.13 11.31 -13.12
C SER A 120 16.64 11.30 -13.16
N SER A 121 17.26 10.29 -12.54
CA SER A 121 18.68 10.03 -12.68
C SER A 121 19.01 9.53 -14.10
N THR A 122 20.31 9.52 -14.44
CA THR A 122 20.82 8.93 -15.70
C THR A 122 20.49 7.44 -15.85
N GLU A 123 20.20 6.76 -14.74
CA GLU A 123 19.84 5.34 -14.69
C GLU A 123 18.31 5.14 -14.66
N GLY A 124 17.52 6.22 -14.74
CA GLY A 124 16.06 6.15 -14.70
C GLY A 124 15.46 5.97 -13.30
N LEU A 125 16.23 6.28 -12.25
CA LEU A 125 15.75 6.26 -10.86
C LEU A 125 15.13 7.60 -10.50
N ASP A 126 14.10 7.57 -9.66
CA ASP A 126 13.45 8.78 -9.15
C ASP A 126 14.30 9.40 -8.03
N LEU A 127 14.57 10.69 -8.16
CA LEU A 127 15.27 11.53 -7.20
C LEU A 127 14.34 12.63 -6.70
N ALA A 128 14.41 12.96 -5.41
CA ALA A 128 13.72 14.14 -4.89
C ALA A 128 14.43 15.43 -5.39
N GLN A 129 13.69 16.55 -5.43
CA GLN A 129 14.26 17.84 -5.81
C GLN A 129 15.54 18.17 -4.99
N PRO A 130 16.57 18.73 -5.64
CA PRO A 130 17.77 19.17 -4.96
C PRO A 130 17.47 20.30 -3.97
N GLY A 131 18.22 20.35 -2.86
CA GLY A 131 18.12 21.43 -1.86
C GLY A 131 17.35 21.07 -0.58
N ALA A 132 16.94 19.81 -0.40
CA ALA A 132 16.47 19.34 0.90
C ALA A 132 17.63 19.35 1.91
N THR A 133 17.52 20.15 2.96
CA THR A 133 18.48 20.22 4.07
C THR A 133 17.82 19.76 5.37
N VAL A 134 18.57 19.05 6.21
CA VAL A 134 18.15 18.71 7.57
C VAL A 134 19.00 19.53 8.53
N GLU A 135 18.35 20.23 9.46
CA GLU A 135 19.05 20.87 10.58
C GLU A 135 19.51 19.76 11.54
N ILE A 136 20.83 19.64 11.73
CA ILE A 136 21.41 18.70 12.68
C ILE A 136 21.42 19.39 14.04
N ASN A 137 20.45 19.11 14.90
CA ASN A 137 20.57 19.43 16.32
C ASN A 137 21.41 18.33 16.99
N GLU A 138 22.47 18.70 17.72
CA GLU A 138 23.40 17.78 18.40
C GLU A 138 22.76 16.94 19.52
N GLN A 139 21.48 17.18 19.84
CA GLN A 139 20.69 16.33 20.71
C GLN A 139 19.99 15.25 19.88
N TYR A 140 20.69 14.14 19.65
CA TYR A 140 20.08 12.90 19.21
C TYR A 140 19.02 12.47 20.24
N ASP A 141 17.74 12.72 19.96
CA ASP A 141 16.64 12.15 20.73
C ASP A 141 16.55 10.65 20.40
N GLU A 142 17.18 9.82 21.24
CA GLU A 142 17.14 8.34 21.19
C GLU A 142 15.72 7.75 21.32
N LYS A 143 14.68 8.58 21.39
CA LYS A 143 13.30 8.17 21.69
C LYS A 143 12.43 7.84 20.47
N ALA A 144 12.91 8.02 19.25
CA ALA A 144 12.09 7.78 18.06
C ALA A 144 11.98 6.30 17.66
N ASP A 145 12.86 5.43 18.16
CA ASP A 145 12.97 4.03 17.70
C ASP A 145 12.34 2.97 18.64
N VAL A 146 11.71 3.36 19.75
CA VAL A 146 11.19 2.42 20.79
C VAL A 146 9.66 2.41 20.92
N ALA A 147 8.92 2.62 19.82
CA ALA A 147 7.44 2.54 19.84
C ALA A 147 6.90 1.40 18.95
N LEU A 148 7.63 0.29 18.85
CA LEU A 148 7.21 -0.93 18.15
C LEU A 148 7.67 -2.16 18.92
N ASP A 149 7.18 -2.35 20.14
CA ASP A 149 6.97 -3.67 20.79
C ASP A 149 6.75 -3.41 22.28
N ASP A 150 5.49 -3.36 22.72
CA ASP A 150 5.08 -3.79 24.06
C ASP A 150 3.54 -3.76 24.13
N ASP A 151 2.91 -4.67 23.39
CA ASP A 151 1.55 -5.12 23.65
C ASP A 151 1.52 -6.65 23.46
N LYS A 152 2.12 -7.37 24.41
CA LYS A 152 1.85 -8.80 24.64
C LYS A 152 1.82 -9.12 26.13
N GLU A 153 0.58 -9.15 26.63
CA GLU A 153 -0.01 -10.19 27.49
C GLU A 153 0.90 -10.91 28.50
N GLU A 154 0.64 -10.67 29.80
CA GLU A 154 0.65 -11.75 30.79
C GLU A 154 -0.73 -11.82 31.47
N GLU A 155 -1.58 -12.72 30.97
CA GLU A 155 -2.62 -13.34 31.79
C GLU A 155 -1.94 -14.29 32.78
N ALA A 156 -1.89 -13.91 34.06
CA ALA A 156 -1.58 -14.85 35.13
C ALA A 156 -2.87 -15.53 35.58
N ASN A 157 -3.00 -16.80 35.19
CA ASN A 157 -3.93 -17.75 35.80
C ASN A 157 -3.54 -17.95 37.28
N GLU A 158 -4.42 -17.55 38.19
CA GLU A 158 -4.44 -18.06 39.57
C GLU A 158 -5.38 -19.27 39.58
N ASP A 159 -4.82 -20.47 39.45
CA ASP A 159 -5.50 -21.71 39.78
C ASP A 159 -5.22 -22.08 41.25
N ASP A 160 -6.30 -22.48 41.93
CA ASP A 160 -6.45 -22.96 43.33
C ASP A 160 -5.40 -23.97 43.85
#